data_AF-A0A3G8XJM6-F1
#
_entry.id   AF-A0A3G8XJM6-F1
#
_cell.length_a   1.000
_cell.length_b   1.000
_cell.length_c   1.000
_cell.angle_alpha   90.00
_cell.angle_beta   90.00
_cell.angle_gamma   90.00
#
_symmetry.space_group_name_H-M   'P 1'
#
loop_
_entity.id
_entity.type
_entity.pdbx_description
1 polymer ?
#
loop_
_entity_poly.entity_id
_entity_poly.type
_entity_poly.pdbx_seq_one_letter_code
_entity_poly.pdbx_strand_id
1 'polypeptide(L)'
;METKKPLLSYVVKTQYVTNKAGLKTLYQKVFTYENILTARQNAFEYYEAAIGYLKSENEIEIDENSGKITYKNPEKYDRGIAIYMRINEDVNKFGIVDQAETLYIIGGHFDLSTRDKNRLKLGKNTEEKYFKLLKIKSDANQKENLAGTAKRLQSMAELNRIKETSLEKIDFIGNVSAKESLEQLLESSCAFLNTEGGTIIFGQYQAMDDKKDQHLVRGMAFIMELLLPLSYPFEQDHFTFKKRSLLGRQFLEITITKSGRDCFYNEHFYYRCATGNVLDLDKNFS
;
A
#
# COMPACT_ATOMS: atom_id res chain seq x y z
N MET A 1 -5.26 -34.65 -2.76
CA MET A 1 -6.02 -34.08 -3.90
C MET A 1 -5.28 -32.86 -4.38
N GLU A 2 -4.70 -32.94 -5.58
CA GLU A 2 -3.99 -31.83 -6.21
C GLU A 2 -4.95 -30.67 -6.45
N THR A 3 -4.57 -29.49 -5.99
CA THR A 3 -5.32 -28.25 -6.21
C THR A 3 -5.21 -27.91 -7.70
N LYS A 4 -6.28 -28.19 -8.46
CA LYS A 4 -6.49 -27.58 -9.79
C LYS A 4 -6.37 -26.05 -9.66
N LYS A 5 -5.26 -25.48 -10.12
CA LYS A 5 -5.04 -24.02 -10.30
C LYS A 5 -5.19 -23.69 -11.80
N PRO A 6 -5.69 -22.51 -12.22
CA PRO A 6 -6.83 -21.69 -11.82
C PRO A 6 -7.88 -21.62 -12.97
N LEU A 7 -9.05 -21.06 -12.66
CA LEU A 7 -10.23 -20.92 -13.55
C LEU A 7 -10.16 -19.79 -14.60
N LEU A 8 -9.04 -19.08 -14.75
CA LEU A 8 -8.74 -18.18 -15.88
C LEU A 8 -7.24 -17.90 -15.83
N SER A 9 -6.57 -17.86 -16.99
CA SER A 9 -5.14 -17.54 -17.07
C SER A 9 -4.85 -16.59 -18.23
N TYR A 10 -3.76 -15.84 -18.12
CA TYR A 10 -3.30 -14.98 -19.20
C TYR A 10 -2.10 -15.64 -19.88
N VAL A 11 -2.05 -15.50 -21.20
CA VAL A 11 -1.03 -16.07 -22.06
C VAL A 11 -0.50 -14.97 -22.96
N VAL A 12 0.75 -14.58 -22.79
CA VAL A 12 1.41 -13.70 -23.75
C VAL A 12 2.07 -14.59 -24.79
N LYS A 13 1.65 -14.44 -26.05
CA LYS A 13 2.23 -15.19 -27.16
C LYS A 13 2.99 -14.23 -28.07
N THR A 14 4.27 -14.51 -28.20
CA THR A 14 5.19 -13.92 -29.17
C THR A 14 5.57 -15.03 -30.14
N GLN A 15 5.10 -14.96 -31.39
CA GLN A 15 5.49 -15.94 -32.41
C GLN A 15 6.70 -15.37 -33.19
N TYR A 16 7.83 -16.08 -33.14
CA TYR A 16 9.21 -15.61 -33.37
C TYR A 16 9.67 -15.37 -34.82
N VAL A 17 10.72 -14.55 -34.93
CA VAL A 17 11.91 -14.86 -35.76
C VAL A 17 13.03 -15.40 -34.86
N THR A 18 13.57 -16.56 -35.21
CA THR A 18 14.92 -16.97 -34.85
C THR A 18 15.93 -16.05 -35.55
N ASN A 19 16.24 -14.88 -34.98
CA ASN A 19 17.42 -14.11 -35.38
C ASN A 19 18.59 -14.44 -34.43
N LYS A 20 19.83 -14.13 -34.85
CA LYS A 20 21.07 -14.39 -34.11
C LYS A 20 21.18 -13.68 -32.74
N ALA A 21 20.19 -12.87 -32.33
CA ALA A 21 20.23 -11.98 -31.16
C ALA A 21 19.59 -12.54 -29.87
N GLY A 22 19.22 -13.83 -29.81
CA GLY A 22 18.94 -14.46 -28.52
C GLY A 22 17.51 -14.31 -27.99
N LEU A 23 16.53 -14.01 -28.85
CA LEU A 23 15.10 -14.04 -28.50
C LEU A 23 14.57 -15.41 -28.04
N LYS A 24 15.39 -16.47 -28.06
CA LYS A 24 15.04 -17.88 -27.77
C LYS A 24 14.25 -18.13 -26.47
N THR A 25 14.14 -17.16 -25.57
CA THR A 25 13.63 -17.32 -24.19
C THR A 25 12.20 -16.83 -23.95
N LEU A 26 11.59 -16.08 -24.87
CA LEU A 26 10.19 -15.62 -24.74
C LEU A 26 9.17 -16.55 -25.42
N TYR A 27 9.30 -17.88 -25.29
CA TYR A 27 8.30 -18.78 -25.86
C TYR A 27 7.09 -18.74 -24.94
N GLN A 28 5.98 -18.18 -25.44
CA GLN A 28 4.65 -18.18 -24.83
C GLN A 28 4.67 -18.23 -23.30
N LYS A 29 4.60 -17.07 -22.62
CA LYS A 29 4.51 -17.06 -21.16
C LYS A 29 3.06 -17.26 -20.72
N VAL A 30 2.83 -18.30 -19.93
CA VAL A 30 1.52 -18.64 -19.35
C VAL A 30 1.53 -18.32 -17.86
N PHE A 31 0.54 -17.56 -17.39
CA PHE A 31 0.39 -17.13 -16.00
C PHE A 31 -0.79 -17.86 -15.35
N THR A 32 -0.52 -19.04 -14.74
CA THR A 32 -1.51 -20.01 -14.24
C THR A 32 -1.39 -20.34 -12.75
N TYR A 33 -0.52 -19.70 -11.97
CA TYR A 33 -0.43 -19.99 -10.52
C TYR A 33 -0.66 -18.77 -9.64
N GLU A 34 -1.09 -17.69 -10.27
CA GLU A 34 -1.33 -16.39 -9.67
C GLU A 34 -2.83 -16.15 -9.53
N ASN A 35 -3.23 -15.22 -8.67
CA ASN A 35 -4.57 -14.69 -8.79
C ASN A 35 -4.71 -14.01 -10.17
N ILE A 36 -5.93 -13.98 -10.69
CA ILE A 36 -6.27 -13.51 -12.03
C ILE A 36 -5.82 -12.07 -12.33
N LEU A 37 -5.79 -11.18 -11.32
CA LEU A 37 -5.35 -9.79 -11.47
C LEU A 37 -3.82 -9.70 -11.60
N THR A 38 -3.10 -10.47 -10.79
CA THR A 38 -1.64 -10.58 -10.85
C THR A 38 -1.21 -11.21 -12.17
N ALA A 39 -1.91 -12.27 -12.61
CA ALA A 39 -1.67 -12.89 -13.92
C ALA A 39 -1.84 -11.89 -15.07
N ARG A 40 -2.86 -11.03 -14.98
CA ARG A 40 -3.10 -9.94 -15.96
C ARG A 40 -1.97 -8.92 -15.94
N GLN A 41 -1.60 -8.41 -14.76
CA GLN A 41 -0.55 -7.41 -14.63
C GLN A 41 0.79 -7.94 -15.17
N ASN A 42 1.17 -9.15 -14.77
CA ASN A 42 2.41 -9.77 -15.23
C ASN A 42 2.40 -10.03 -16.74
N ALA A 43 1.24 -10.36 -17.32
CA ALA A 43 1.09 -10.47 -18.77
C ALA A 43 1.32 -9.12 -19.48
N PHE A 44 0.80 -8.01 -18.95
CA PHE A 44 1.06 -6.68 -19.50
C PHE A 44 2.53 -6.25 -19.32
N GLU A 45 3.13 -6.46 -18.16
CA GLU A 45 4.56 -6.14 -17.95
C GLU A 45 5.47 -6.91 -18.91
N TYR A 46 5.18 -8.20 -19.10
CA TYR A 46 5.90 -9.04 -20.04
C TYR A 46 5.69 -8.61 -21.51
N TYR A 47 4.47 -8.16 -21.83
CA TYR A 47 4.12 -7.62 -23.14
C TYR A 47 4.90 -6.34 -23.46
N GLU A 48 4.95 -5.39 -22.54
CA GLU A 48 5.72 -4.14 -22.66
C GLU A 48 7.23 -4.40 -22.78
N ALA A 49 7.76 -5.33 -21.99
CA ALA A 49 9.16 -5.72 -22.07
C ALA A 49 9.53 -6.28 -23.46
N ALA A 50 8.64 -7.07 -24.07
CA ALA A 50 8.85 -7.59 -25.41
C ALA A 50 8.85 -6.48 -26.48
N ILE A 51 8.04 -5.42 -26.32
CA ILE A 51 8.05 -4.25 -27.20
C ILE A 51 9.38 -3.49 -27.06
N GLY A 52 9.79 -3.21 -25.82
CA GLY A 52 11.04 -2.48 -25.53
C GLY A 52 12.26 -3.15 -26.17
N TYR A 53 12.31 -4.48 -26.11
CA TYR A 53 13.35 -5.27 -26.76
C TYR A 53 13.31 -5.19 -28.30
N LEU A 54 12.14 -5.31 -28.92
CA LEU A 54 12.02 -5.16 -30.38
C LEU A 54 12.42 -3.75 -30.85
N LYS A 55 12.14 -2.72 -30.04
CA LYS A 55 12.57 -1.35 -30.30
C LYS A 55 14.10 -1.21 -30.20
N SER A 56 14.74 -1.82 -29.20
CA SER A 56 16.21 -1.75 -29.05
C SER A 56 16.95 -2.49 -30.17
N GLU A 57 16.36 -3.58 -30.69
CA GLU A 57 16.89 -4.32 -31.84
C GLU A 57 16.55 -3.69 -33.20
N ASN A 58 15.90 -2.51 -33.21
CA ASN A 58 15.53 -1.79 -34.42
C ASN A 58 14.62 -2.61 -35.38
N GLU A 59 13.83 -3.54 -34.84
CA GLU A 59 12.89 -4.38 -35.62
C GLU A 59 11.51 -3.72 -35.79
N ILE A 60 11.19 -2.75 -34.92
CA ILE A 60 9.94 -1.98 -34.96
C ILE A 60 10.19 -0.47 -34.87
N GLU A 61 9.27 0.29 -35.45
CA GLU A 61 9.12 1.74 -35.27
C GLU A 61 7.80 2.03 -34.60
N ILE A 62 7.78 3.00 -33.70
CA ILE A 62 6.58 3.44 -32.99
C ILE A 62 6.31 4.87 -33.40
N ASP A 63 5.17 5.12 -34.02
CA ASP A 63 4.69 6.46 -34.31
C ASP A 63 4.31 7.15 -32.99
N GLU A 64 5.03 8.22 -32.63
CA GLU A 64 4.91 8.88 -31.34
C GLU A 64 3.55 9.57 -31.13
N ASN A 65 2.83 9.90 -32.22
CA ASN A 65 1.55 10.62 -32.16
C ASN A 65 0.35 9.67 -32.04
N SER A 66 0.42 8.51 -32.69
CA SER A 66 -0.67 7.52 -32.75
C SER A 66 -0.42 6.28 -31.90
N GLY A 67 0.81 6.09 -31.41
CA GLY A 67 1.25 4.86 -30.76
C GLY A 67 1.27 3.66 -31.71
N LYS A 68 1.15 3.87 -33.03
CA LYS A 68 1.14 2.80 -34.03
C LYS A 68 2.52 2.17 -34.12
N ILE A 69 2.59 0.86 -33.95
CA ILE A 69 3.83 0.10 -34.11
C ILE A 69 3.87 -0.50 -35.52
N THR A 70 4.98 -0.28 -36.24
CA THR A 70 5.25 -0.80 -37.57
C THR A 70 6.49 -1.67 -37.54
N TYR A 71 6.39 -2.91 -38.01
CA TYR A 71 7.55 -3.79 -38.16
C TYR A 71 8.32 -3.44 -39.43
N LYS A 72 9.67 -3.45 -39.35
CA LYS A 72 10.51 -3.22 -40.53
C LYS A 72 10.51 -4.40 -41.51
N ASN A 73 10.22 -5.61 -41.01
CA ASN A 73 10.13 -6.85 -41.78
C ASN A 73 8.79 -7.56 -41.50
N PRO A 74 7.63 -6.95 -41.83
CA PRO A 74 6.31 -7.40 -41.37
C PRO A 74 5.97 -8.84 -41.76
N GLU A 75 6.47 -9.32 -42.90
CA GLU A 75 6.36 -10.70 -43.38
C GLU A 75 6.95 -11.74 -42.42
N LYS A 76 7.85 -11.32 -41.52
CA LYS A 76 8.43 -12.18 -40.50
C LYS A 76 7.61 -12.24 -39.21
N TYR A 77 6.56 -11.42 -39.08
CA TYR A 77 5.77 -11.24 -37.86
C TYR A 77 4.28 -11.42 -38.14
N ASP A 78 3.87 -12.65 -38.47
CA ASP A 78 2.49 -13.04 -38.85
C ASP A 78 1.38 -12.45 -37.95
N ARG A 79 1.65 -12.32 -36.63
CA ARG A 79 0.74 -11.69 -35.64
C ARG A 79 1.44 -10.86 -34.56
N GLY A 80 2.74 -10.58 -34.71
CA GLY A 80 3.52 -9.84 -33.71
C GLY A 80 3.42 -10.36 -32.26
N ILE A 81 3.45 -9.43 -31.31
CA ILE A 81 3.23 -9.68 -29.88
C ILE A 81 1.73 -9.53 -29.57
N ALA A 82 1.12 -10.53 -28.92
CA ALA A 82 -0.28 -10.48 -28.50
C ALA A 82 -0.48 -11.08 -27.09
N ILE A 83 -1.46 -10.51 -26.37
CA ILE A 83 -1.92 -11.05 -25.09
C ILE A 83 -3.24 -11.79 -25.32
N TYR A 84 -3.32 -12.99 -24.78
CA TYR A 84 -4.48 -13.85 -24.79
C TYR A 84 -4.96 -14.13 -23.38
N MET A 85 -6.27 -14.36 -23.26
CA MET A 85 -6.92 -14.89 -22.09
C MET A 85 -7.31 -16.35 -22.36
N ARG A 86 -6.84 -17.26 -21.52
CA ARG A 86 -7.18 -18.69 -21.53
C ARG A 86 -8.21 -18.98 -20.45
N ILE A 87 -9.25 -19.70 -20.84
CA ILE A 87 -10.36 -20.06 -19.95
C ILE A 87 -10.40 -21.59 -19.83
N ASN A 88 -10.25 -22.10 -18.62
CA ASN A 88 -10.31 -23.54 -18.31
C ASN A 88 -11.50 -23.82 -17.38
N GLU A 89 -12.24 -24.91 -17.61
CA GLU A 89 -13.42 -25.34 -16.84
C GLU A 89 -13.08 -25.59 -15.35
N ASP A 90 -13.81 -25.03 -14.37
CA ASP A 90 -15.14 -25.48 -13.90
C ASP A 90 -16.17 -24.32 -13.77
N VAL A 91 -16.69 -23.82 -14.89
CA VAL A 91 -17.84 -22.90 -14.91
C VAL A 91 -19.17 -23.67 -15.00
N ASN A 92 -19.17 -24.97 -14.69
CA ASN A 92 -20.40 -25.77 -14.63
C ASN A 92 -21.38 -25.28 -13.54
N LYS A 93 -20.94 -24.44 -12.59
CA LYS A 93 -21.83 -23.77 -11.61
C LYS A 93 -22.63 -22.59 -12.17
N PHE A 94 -22.27 -22.01 -13.32
CA PHE A 94 -22.92 -20.80 -13.86
C PHE A 94 -23.44 -20.96 -15.30
N GLY A 95 -23.41 -22.17 -15.88
CA GLY A 95 -24.01 -22.45 -17.19
C GLY A 95 -23.34 -21.73 -18.37
N ILE A 96 -22.07 -21.35 -18.24
CA ILE A 96 -21.31 -20.73 -19.34
C ILE A 96 -20.46 -21.83 -19.95
N VAL A 97 -21.04 -22.50 -20.94
CA VAL A 97 -20.34 -23.46 -21.79
C VAL A 97 -19.45 -22.65 -22.72
N ASP A 98 -18.20 -22.45 -22.32
CA ASP A 98 -17.15 -22.00 -23.23
C ASP A 98 -16.17 -23.14 -23.38
N GLN A 99 -15.95 -23.55 -24.63
CA GLN A 99 -15.31 -24.81 -24.99
C GLN A 99 -13.94 -24.96 -24.32
N ALA A 100 -13.63 -26.19 -23.88
CA ALA A 100 -12.37 -26.55 -23.25
C ALA A 100 -11.17 -25.88 -23.97
N GLU A 101 -10.44 -25.06 -23.22
CA GLU A 101 -9.16 -24.43 -23.59
C GLU A 101 -9.18 -23.38 -24.72
N THR A 102 -10.21 -22.54 -24.81
CA THR A 102 -10.24 -21.45 -25.80
C THR A 102 -9.36 -20.24 -25.39
N LEU A 103 -8.57 -19.71 -26.34
CA LEU A 103 -7.76 -18.48 -26.20
C LEU A 103 -8.44 -17.28 -26.86
N TYR A 104 -8.69 -16.22 -26.08
CA TYR A 104 -9.27 -14.95 -26.54
C TYR A 104 -8.21 -13.85 -26.60
N ILE A 105 -8.11 -13.14 -27.73
CA ILE A 105 -7.15 -12.03 -27.86
C ILE A 105 -7.68 -10.82 -27.09
N ILE A 106 -6.89 -10.27 -26.16
CA ILE A 106 -7.27 -9.07 -25.39
C ILE A 106 -6.42 -7.84 -25.76
N GLY A 107 -5.22 -8.06 -26.30
CA GLY A 107 -4.29 -7.01 -26.73
C GLY A 107 -3.41 -7.44 -27.89
N GLY A 108 -3.10 -6.51 -28.78
CA GLY A 108 -2.25 -6.68 -29.96
C GLY A 108 -1.78 -5.32 -30.50
N HIS A 109 -0.58 -5.28 -31.09
CA HIS A 109 0.13 -4.03 -31.40
C HIS A 109 0.37 -3.79 -32.91
N PHE A 110 -0.48 -4.29 -33.80
CA PHE A 110 -0.29 -4.13 -35.24
C PHE A 110 -1.53 -3.57 -35.92
N ASP A 111 -1.43 -3.24 -37.21
CA ASP A 111 -2.60 -2.86 -38.00
C ASP A 111 -3.48 -4.10 -38.22
N LEU A 112 -4.57 -4.15 -37.46
CA LEU A 112 -5.41 -5.33 -37.38
C LEU A 112 -6.40 -5.35 -38.54
N SER A 113 -6.58 -6.54 -39.12
CA SER A 113 -7.74 -6.81 -39.96
C SER A 113 -9.04 -6.52 -39.20
N THR A 114 -10.13 -6.22 -39.91
CA THR A 114 -11.45 -6.06 -39.28
C THR A 114 -11.84 -7.28 -38.45
N ARG A 115 -11.47 -8.48 -38.90
CA ARG A 115 -11.66 -9.73 -38.15
C ARG A 115 -10.93 -9.70 -36.82
N ASP A 116 -9.68 -9.27 -36.77
CA ASP A 116 -8.89 -9.26 -35.54
C ASP A 116 -9.29 -8.12 -34.59
N LYS A 117 -9.71 -6.97 -35.12
CA LYS A 117 -10.36 -5.90 -34.33
C LYS A 117 -11.61 -6.43 -33.62
N ASN A 118 -12.43 -7.21 -34.32
CA ASN A 118 -13.61 -7.86 -33.73
C ASN A 118 -13.23 -8.91 -32.68
N ARG A 119 -12.16 -9.67 -32.89
CA ARG A 119 -11.65 -10.64 -31.89
C ARG A 119 -11.16 -9.95 -30.61
N LEU A 120 -10.48 -8.81 -30.73
CA LEU A 120 -10.09 -8.01 -29.57
C LEU A 120 -11.31 -7.49 -28.79
N LYS A 121 -12.30 -6.94 -29.50
CA LYS A 121 -13.54 -6.46 -28.88
C LYS A 121 -14.26 -7.60 -28.15
N LEU A 122 -14.35 -8.77 -28.78
CA LEU A 122 -14.92 -9.96 -28.16
C LEU A 122 -14.11 -10.38 -26.92
N GLY A 123 -12.78 -10.43 -27.01
CA GLY A 123 -11.92 -10.81 -25.89
C GLY A 123 -12.06 -9.88 -24.68
N LYS A 124 -12.13 -8.56 -24.90
CA LYS A 124 -12.38 -7.57 -23.83
C LYS A 124 -13.76 -7.74 -23.18
N ASN A 125 -14.82 -7.89 -23.99
CA ASN A 125 -16.17 -8.15 -23.47
C ASN A 125 -16.23 -9.45 -22.66
N THR A 126 -15.54 -10.49 -23.13
CA THR A 126 -15.43 -11.78 -22.44
C THR A 126 -14.69 -11.61 -21.13
N GLU A 127 -13.55 -10.91 -21.10
CA GLU A 127 -12.80 -10.58 -19.87
C GLU A 127 -13.70 -9.89 -18.84
N GLU A 128 -14.39 -8.82 -19.23
CA GLU A 128 -15.30 -8.08 -18.35
C GLU A 128 -16.44 -8.96 -17.80
N LYS A 129 -17.03 -9.81 -18.65
CA LYS A 129 -18.07 -10.76 -18.25
C LYS A 129 -17.55 -11.71 -17.17
N TYR A 130 -16.36 -12.29 -17.37
CA TYR A 130 -15.77 -13.21 -16.39
C TYR A 130 -15.40 -12.50 -15.09
N PHE A 131 -14.85 -11.28 -15.17
CA PHE A 131 -14.59 -10.48 -13.99
C PHE A 131 -15.86 -10.18 -13.20
N LYS A 132 -16.96 -9.83 -13.87
CA LYS A 132 -18.26 -9.64 -13.21
C LYS A 132 -18.75 -10.91 -12.51
N LEU A 133 -18.70 -12.06 -13.18
CA LEU A 133 -19.15 -13.34 -12.63
C LEU A 133 -18.31 -13.79 -11.43
N LEU A 134 -17.01 -13.57 -11.51
CA LEU A 134 -16.05 -13.84 -10.44
C LEU A 134 -16.00 -12.72 -9.39
N LYS A 135 -16.82 -11.66 -9.53
CA LYS A 135 -16.88 -10.48 -8.65
C LYS A 135 -15.53 -9.75 -8.49
N ILE A 136 -14.73 -9.72 -9.55
CA ILE A 136 -13.44 -9.02 -9.66
C ILE A 136 -13.67 -7.60 -10.19
N LYS A 137 -13.08 -6.58 -9.56
CA LYS A 137 -13.15 -5.17 -9.99
C LYS A 137 -11.83 -4.76 -10.69
N SER A 138 -11.83 -4.46 -11.99
CA SER A 138 -10.59 -4.28 -12.80
C SER A 138 -9.96 -2.89 -12.82
N ASP A 139 -10.75 -1.80 -12.84
CA ASP A 139 -10.20 -0.47 -13.22
C ASP A 139 -9.84 0.42 -12.02
N ALA A 140 -10.34 0.11 -10.83
CA ALA A 140 -9.96 0.81 -9.60
C ALA A 140 -8.52 0.49 -9.14
N ASN A 141 -8.03 -0.71 -9.42
CA ASN A 141 -6.86 -1.26 -8.74
C ASN A 141 -5.49 -0.81 -9.25
N GLN A 142 -5.30 -0.34 -10.50
CA GLN A 142 -3.96 0.15 -10.93
C GLN A 142 -3.62 1.52 -10.32
N LYS A 143 -4.58 2.45 -10.30
CA LYS A 143 -4.43 3.73 -9.58
C LYS A 143 -4.40 3.52 -8.07
N GLU A 144 -5.23 2.63 -7.53
CA GLU A 144 -5.20 2.29 -6.09
C GLU A 144 -3.92 1.55 -5.67
N ASN A 145 -3.31 0.71 -6.52
CA ASN A 145 -2.05 0.02 -6.19
C ASN A 145 -0.85 0.97 -6.16
N LEU A 146 -0.75 1.92 -7.11
CA LEU A 146 0.31 2.94 -7.08
C LEU A 146 0.11 3.93 -5.93
N ALA A 147 -1.13 4.39 -5.71
CA ALA A 147 -1.47 5.25 -4.58
C ALA A 147 -1.28 4.52 -3.24
N GLY A 148 -1.64 3.24 -3.17
CA GLY A 148 -1.44 2.38 -2.00
C GLY A 148 0.02 2.13 -1.69
N THR A 149 0.85 1.91 -2.72
CA THR A 149 2.30 1.74 -2.59
C THR A 149 2.95 3.04 -2.13
N ALA A 150 2.62 4.18 -2.73
CA ALA A 150 3.12 5.49 -2.32
C ALA A 150 2.71 5.81 -0.86
N LYS A 151 1.43 5.59 -0.50
CA LYS A 151 0.92 5.79 0.86
C LYS A 151 1.63 4.88 1.86
N ARG A 152 1.92 3.63 1.47
CA ARG A 152 2.68 2.67 2.30
C ARG A 152 4.11 3.13 2.53
N LEU A 153 4.80 3.60 1.49
CA LEU A 153 6.17 4.14 1.59
C LEU A 153 6.23 5.38 2.46
N GLN A 154 5.29 6.32 2.28
CA GLN A 154 5.15 7.49 3.16
C GLN A 154 4.92 7.10 4.61
N SER A 155 4.00 6.15 4.86
CA SER A 155 3.72 5.66 6.22
C SER A 155 4.94 4.97 6.85
N MET A 156 5.79 4.32 6.04
CA MET A 156 6.99 3.65 6.50
C MET A 156 8.11 4.64 6.83
N ALA A 157 8.32 5.66 6.00
CA ALA A 157 9.25 6.74 6.28
C ALA A 157 8.85 7.52 7.54
N GLU A 158 7.56 7.81 7.70
CA GLU A 158 7.04 8.48 8.89
C GLU A 158 7.21 7.63 10.16
N LEU A 159 6.98 6.32 10.07
CA LEU A 159 7.19 5.40 11.18
C LEU A 159 8.67 5.30 11.58
N ASN A 160 9.59 5.25 10.62
CA ASN A 160 11.03 5.24 10.92
C ASN A 160 11.46 6.55 11.59
N ARG A 161 10.97 7.70 11.08
CA ARG A 161 11.23 9.01 11.70
C ARG A 161 10.79 9.04 13.16
N ILE A 162 9.60 8.52 13.47
CA ILE A 162 9.09 8.46 14.85
C ILE A 162 10.00 7.60 15.73
N LYS A 163 10.41 6.42 15.25
CA LYS A 163 11.27 5.48 16.00
C LYS A 163 12.66 6.03 16.31
N GLU A 164 13.22 6.79 15.37
CA GLU A 164 14.57 7.36 15.46
C GLU A 164 14.60 8.69 16.23
N THR A 165 13.45 9.25 16.60
CA THR A 165 13.38 10.49 17.35
C THR A 165 13.80 10.26 18.81
N SER A 166 14.56 11.19 19.38
CA SER A 166 15.05 11.10 20.76
C SER A 166 13.93 11.13 21.79
N LEU A 167 14.17 10.50 22.95
CA LEU A 167 13.23 10.48 24.08
C LEU A 167 12.94 11.87 24.65
N GLU A 168 13.83 12.83 24.44
CA GLU A 168 13.61 14.25 24.76
C GLU A 168 12.44 14.86 23.99
N LYS A 169 12.15 14.34 22.80
CA LYS A 169 11.15 14.90 21.89
C LYS A 169 9.92 14.02 21.77
N ILE A 170 10.07 12.71 21.98
CA ILE A 170 8.97 11.76 21.91
C ILE A 170 8.96 10.86 23.14
N ASP A 171 7.77 10.62 23.69
CA ASP A 171 7.53 9.55 24.64
C ASP A 171 6.63 8.45 24.10
N PHE A 172 6.88 7.21 24.50
CA PHE A 172 6.10 6.04 24.08
C PHE A 172 5.44 5.40 25.29
N ILE A 173 4.11 5.45 25.33
CA ILE A 173 3.32 4.86 26.42
C ILE A 173 2.56 3.67 25.86
N GLY A 174 3.00 2.47 26.27
CA GLY A 174 2.34 1.21 25.93
C GLY A 174 1.02 1.01 26.71
N ASN A 175 0.20 0.08 26.23
CA ASN A 175 -1.01 -0.34 26.94
C ASN A 175 -0.65 -1.34 28.05
N VAL A 176 -0.47 -0.84 29.27
CA VAL A 176 -0.20 -1.65 30.47
C VAL A 176 -1.50 -1.86 31.25
N SER A 177 -1.79 -1.02 32.25
CA SER A 177 -3.08 -0.94 32.94
C SER A 177 -3.67 0.46 32.75
N ALA A 178 -5.00 0.61 32.72
CA ALA A 178 -5.63 1.90 32.46
C ALA A 178 -5.17 2.99 33.45
N LYS A 179 -4.97 2.64 34.71
CA LYS A 179 -4.50 3.56 35.75
C LYS A 179 -3.06 3.99 35.51
N GLU A 180 -2.15 3.04 35.37
CA GLU A 180 -0.72 3.31 35.18
C GLU A 180 -0.45 4.08 33.88
N SER A 181 -1.14 3.70 32.81
CA SER A 181 -1.09 4.39 31.52
C SER A 181 -1.60 5.84 31.61
N LEU A 182 -2.58 6.15 32.48
CA LEU A 182 -3.05 7.52 32.71
C LEU A 182 -2.03 8.33 33.51
N GLU A 183 -1.46 7.75 34.56
CA GLU A 183 -0.46 8.41 35.40
C GLU A 183 0.80 8.77 34.60
N GLN A 184 1.33 7.82 33.82
CA GLN A 184 2.48 8.06 32.93
C GLN A 184 2.20 9.17 31.91
N LEU A 185 0.97 9.23 31.39
CA LEU A 185 0.60 10.21 30.39
C LEU A 185 0.51 11.61 31.00
N LEU A 186 -0.12 11.75 32.17
CA LEU A 186 -0.18 13.01 32.87
C LEU A 186 1.21 13.47 33.30
N GLU A 187 2.04 12.60 33.87
CA GLU A 187 3.42 12.91 34.23
C GLU A 187 4.24 13.40 33.03
N SER A 188 4.18 12.67 31.92
CA SER A 188 4.89 13.05 30.69
C SER A 188 4.35 14.35 30.10
N SER A 189 3.06 14.61 30.27
CA SER A 189 2.47 15.89 29.87
C SER A 189 3.05 17.05 30.68
N CYS A 190 3.17 16.89 32.00
CA CYS A 190 3.83 17.86 32.88
C CYS A 190 5.28 18.10 32.44
N ALA A 191 6.04 17.02 32.21
CA ALA A 191 7.43 17.10 31.77
C ALA A 191 7.60 17.86 30.45
N PHE A 192 6.72 17.65 29.48
CA PHE A 192 6.78 18.36 28.20
C PHE A 192 6.31 19.82 28.29
N LEU A 193 5.30 20.13 29.11
CA LEU A 193 4.89 21.51 29.36
C LEU A 193 6.03 22.34 29.96
N ASN A 194 6.83 21.74 30.84
CA ASN A 194 7.95 22.40 31.52
C ASN A 194 9.26 22.46 30.70
N THR A 195 9.30 21.85 29.51
CA THR A 195 10.49 21.83 28.63
C THR A 195 10.18 22.41 27.26
N GLU A 196 10.91 22.06 26.21
CA GLU A 196 10.71 22.60 24.85
C GLU A 196 9.44 22.07 24.14
N GLY A 197 8.56 21.38 24.88
CA GLY A 197 7.46 20.62 24.32
C GLY A 197 7.92 19.28 23.73
N GLY A 198 6.98 18.55 23.14
CA GLY A 198 7.25 17.24 22.57
C GLY A 198 5.99 16.52 22.10
N THR A 199 6.10 15.21 21.95
CA THR A 199 5.00 14.38 21.48
C THR A 199 4.90 13.10 22.28
N ILE A 200 3.73 12.77 22.78
CA ILE A 200 3.44 11.46 23.39
C ILE A 200 2.77 10.58 22.34
N ILE A 201 3.29 9.37 22.16
CA ILE A 201 2.71 8.30 21.35
C ILE A 201 2.08 7.29 22.29
N PHE A 202 0.76 7.35 22.42
CA PHE A 202 -0.01 6.48 23.29
C PHE A 202 -0.54 5.24 22.58
N GLY A 203 -0.46 4.09 23.25
CA GLY A 203 -0.92 2.78 22.78
C GLY A 203 0.13 2.00 22.01
N GLN A 204 1.39 2.43 22.02
CA GLN A 204 2.51 1.79 21.34
C GLN A 204 3.77 1.86 22.18
N TYR A 205 4.59 0.81 22.09
CA TYR A 205 5.97 0.83 22.56
C TYR A 205 6.88 1.43 21.48
N GLN A 206 8.12 1.79 21.84
CA GLN A 206 9.09 2.39 20.92
C GLN A 206 9.34 1.55 19.66
N ALA A 207 9.36 0.22 19.78
CA ALA A 207 9.52 -0.67 18.63
C ALA A 207 8.25 -0.75 17.74
N MET A 208 7.14 -0.13 18.16
CA MET A 208 5.87 -0.02 17.44
C MET A 208 5.37 -1.40 16.99
N ASP A 209 5.31 -2.34 17.91
CA ASP A 209 5.05 -3.76 17.67
C ASP A 209 3.56 -4.09 17.87
N ASP A 210 2.89 -3.27 18.66
CA ASP A 210 1.58 -3.56 19.21
C ASP A 210 0.49 -3.29 18.15
N LYS A 211 -0.23 -4.35 17.76
CA LYS A 211 -1.34 -4.27 16.79
C LYS A 211 -2.70 -4.01 17.44
N LYS A 212 -2.71 -3.59 18.71
CA LYS A 212 -3.88 -3.54 19.59
C LYS A 212 -5.01 -2.59 19.12
N ASP A 213 -6.18 -2.87 19.70
CA ASP A 213 -7.55 -2.59 19.26
C ASP A 213 -7.98 -1.10 19.19
N GLN A 214 -8.81 -0.74 18.19
CA GLN A 214 -9.31 0.63 17.95
C GLN A 214 -10.07 1.24 19.14
N HIS A 215 -10.74 0.38 19.91
CA HIS A 215 -11.65 0.80 20.98
C HIS A 215 -10.92 1.44 22.17
N LEU A 216 -9.71 0.96 22.50
CA LEU A 216 -8.88 1.49 23.59
C LEU A 216 -8.38 2.91 23.28
N VAL A 217 -7.88 3.14 22.06
CA VAL A 217 -7.36 4.46 21.63
C VAL A 217 -8.47 5.52 21.63
N ARG A 218 -9.70 5.14 21.23
CA ARG A 218 -10.86 6.05 21.25
C ARG A 218 -11.29 6.41 22.66
N GLY A 219 -11.39 5.42 23.54
CA GLY A 219 -11.73 5.63 24.95
C GLY A 219 -10.72 6.56 25.62
N MET A 220 -9.43 6.33 25.38
CA MET A 220 -8.38 7.13 25.99
C MET A 220 -8.38 8.60 25.53
N ALA A 221 -8.56 8.86 24.24
CA ALA A 221 -8.64 10.25 23.75
C ALA A 221 -9.75 11.04 24.44
N PHE A 222 -10.93 10.43 24.60
CA PHE A 222 -12.05 11.04 25.30
C PHE A 222 -11.75 11.25 26.79
N ILE A 223 -11.12 10.27 27.44
CA ILE A 223 -10.69 10.40 28.85
C ILE A 223 -9.70 11.55 29.00
N MET A 224 -8.75 11.71 28.07
CA MET A 224 -7.75 12.79 28.13
C MET A 224 -8.35 14.17 27.91
N GLU A 225 -9.29 14.31 26.97
CA GLU A 225 -10.03 15.57 26.76
C GLU A 225 -10.77 16.02 28.04
N LEU A 226 -11.19 15.07 28.88
CA LEU A 226 -11.82 15.36 30.17
C LEU A 226 -10.81 15.59 31.31
N LEU A 227 -9.72 14.83 31.35
CA LEU A 227 -8.75 14.88 32.46
C LEU A 227 -7.76 16.04 32.34
N LEU A 228 -7.29 16.39 31.14
CA LEU A 228 -6.32 17.47 31.00
C LEU A 228 -6.84 18.82 31.52
N PRO A 229 -8.09 19.24 31.26
CA PRO A 229 -8.63 20.47 31.86
C PRO A 229 -8.67 20.45 33.39
N LEU A 230 -8.76 19.26 34.01
CA LEU A 230 -8.78 19.11 35.46
C LEU A 230 -7.36 19.13 36.04
N SER A 231 -6.41 18.48 35.38
CA SER A 231 -5.01 18.43 35.81
C SER A 231 -4.24 19.71 35.47
N TYR A 232 -4.52 20.33 34.32
CA TYR A 232 -3.83 21.50 33.77
C TYR A 232 -4.83 22.54 33.25
N PRO A 233 -5.61 23.17 34.15
CA PRO A 233 -6.74 24.03 33.76
C PRO A 233 -6.36 25.23 32.87
N PHE A 234 -5.13 25.72 32.99
CA PHE A 234 -4.63 26.87 32.24
C PHE A 234 -3.86 26.52 30.96
N GLU A 235 -3.57 25.24 30.73
CA GLU A 235 -2.64 24.80 29.69
C GLU A 235 -3.34 24.04 28.55
N GLN A 236 -4.66 24.09 28.48
CA GLN A 236 -5.45 23.29 27.53
C GLN A 236 -5.03 23.56 26.07
N ASP A 237 -4.71 24.81 25.74
CA ASP A 237 -4.28 25.22 24.39
C ASP A 237 -2.90 24.69 24.00
N HIS A 238 -2.15 24.11 24.94
CA HIS A 238 -0.85 23.50 24.67
C HIS A 238 -0.96 22.08 24.11
N PHE A 239 -2.16 21.48 24.14
CA PHE A 239 -2.37 20.09 23.76
C PHE A 239 -3.06 19.97 22.40
N THR A 240 -2.45 19.23 21.48
CA THR A 240 -3.08 18.85 20.22
C THR A 240 -3.16 17.33 20.11
N PHE A 241 -4.37 16.83 19.91
CA PHE A 241 -4.64 15.40 19.81
C PHE A 241 -4.86 14.97 18.35
N LYS A 242 -4.15 13.92 17.94
CA LYS A 242 -4.31 13.35 16.61
C LYS A 242 -4.34 11.84 16.66
N LYS A 243 -5.47 11.25 16.28
CA LYS A 243 -5.57 9.80 16.07
C LYS A 243 -4.83 9.45 14.79
N ARG A 244 -3.88 8.51 14.85
CA ARG A 244 -3.10 8.11 13.68
C ARG A 244 -3.14 6.62 13.45
N SER A 245 -3.03 6.25 12.18
CA SER A 245 -2.81 4.87 11.77
C SER A 245 -1.70 4.79 10.72
N LEU A 246 -0.62 4.09 11.06
CA LEU A 246 0.54 3.88 10.19
C LEU A 246 0.79 2.39 10.04
N LEU A 247 0.69 1.88 8.80
CA LEU A 247 0.93 0.47 8.49
C LEU A 247 0.14 -0.52 9.39
N GLY A 248 -1.12 -0.18 9.70
CA GLY A 248 -2.01 -1.00 10.53
C GLY A 248 -1.79 -0.85 12.04
N ARG A 249 -0.78 -0.10 12.48
CA ARG A 249 -0.60 0.31 13.88
C ARG A 249 -1.45 1.52 14.15
N GLN A 250 -2.01 1.61 15.34
CA GLN A 250 -2.89 2.69 15.72
C GLN A 250 -2.45 3.23 17.07
N PHE A 251 -2.46 4.55 17.17
CA PHE A 251 -2.01 5.27 18.34
C PHE A 251 -2.67 6.65 18.40
N LEU A 252 -2.64 7.23 19.59
CA LEU A 252 -2.97 8.63 19.82
C LEU A 252 -1.65 9.40 19.88
N GLU A 253 -1.49 10.36 18.98
CA GLU A 253 -0.39 11.31 18.98
C GLU A 253 -0.86 12.55 19.74
N ILE A 254 -0.15 12.91 20.81
CA ILE A 254 -0.43 14.08 21.65
C ILE A 254 0.75 15.02 21.53
N THR A 255 0.59 16.10 20.79
CA THR A 255 1.62 17.14 20.67
C THR A 255 1.41 18.15 21.78
N ILE A 256 2.49 18.47 22.50
CA ILE A 256 2.49 19.37 23.65
C ILE A 256 3.48 20.48 23.38
N THR A 257 3.04 21.73 23.45
CA THR A 257 3.92 22.90 23.38
C THR A 257 4.35 23.34 24.76
N LYS A 258 5.55 23.93 24.87
CA LYS A 258 6.06 24.53 26.10
C LYS A 258 5.06 25.50 26.72
N SER A 259 4.80 25.37 28.01
CA SER A 259 4.06 26.35 28.79
C SER A 259 4.95 27.55 29.12
N GLY A 260 4.33 28.72 29.23
CA GLY A 260 4.98 29.92 29.80
C GLY A 260 5.05 29.89 31.33
N ARG A 261 4.48 28.87 31.98
CA ARG A 261 4.38 28.73 33.44
C ARG A 261 4.95 27.38 33.87
N ASP A 262 5.30 27.29 35.15
CA ASP A 262 5.64 26.02 35.77
C ASP A 262 4.36 25.20 35.99
N CYS A 263 4.36 23.98 35.46
CA CYS A 263 3.27 23.02 35.57
C CYS A 263 3.65 21.92 36.56
N PHE A 264 2.64 21.45 37.30
CA PHE A 264 2.83 20.42 38.33
C PHE A 264 1.80 19.31 38.14
N TYR A 265 2.21 18.08 38.37
CA TYR A 265 1.34 16.91 38.42
C TYR A 265 1.49 16.23 39.77
N ASN A 266 0.40 16.05 40.52
CA ASN A 266 0.44 15.55 41.90
C ASN A 266 1.47 16.26 42.78
N GLU A 267 1.47 17.61 42.76
CA GLU A 267 2.40 18.46 43.54
C GLU A 267 3.88 18.29 43.14
N HIS A 268 4.15 17.69 41.99
CA HIS A 268 5.48 17.43 41.49
C HIS A 268 5.74 18.09 40.14
N PHE A 269 6.87 18.78 40.06
CA PHE A 269 7.47 19.35 38.88
C PHE A 269 8.32 18.29 38.19
N TYR A 270 7.93 17.98 36.95
CA TYR A 270 8.68 17.08 36.09
C TYR A 270 9.26 17.88 34.93
N TYR A 271 10.42 17.46 34.44
CA TYR A 271 10.99 17.94 33.18
C TYR A 271 11.50 16.77 32.34
N ARG A 272 11.64 17.00 31.04
CA ARG A 272 12.09 16.00 30.06
C ARG A 272 13.58 16.16 29.74
N CYS A 273 14.32 15.05 29.67
CA CYS A 273 15.71 15.01 29.22
C CYS A 273 16.00 13.74 28.39
N ALA A 274 17.27 13.54 27.99
CA ALA A 274 17.74 12.41 27.18
C ALA A 274 17.34 11.03 27.71
N THR A 275 17.13 10.91 29.02
CA THR A 275 16.80 9.64 29.69
C THR A 275 15.30 9.49 30.00
N GLY A 276 14.46 10.49 29.74
CA GLY A 276 13.01 10.45 30.01
C GLY A 276 12.53 11.59 30.91
N ASN A 277 11.47 11.33 31.68
CA ASN A 277 10.97 12.25 32.70
C ASN A 277 11.88 12.24 33.93
N VAL A 278 12.15 13.41 34.48
CA VAL A 278 12.92 13.58 35.70
C VAL A 278 12.15 14.49 36.65
N LEU A 279 12.11 14.09 37.92
CA LEU A 279 11.54 14.88 39.01
C LEU A 279 12.56 15.95 39.44
N ASP A 280 12.16 17.22 39.41
CA ASP A 280 12.99 18.31 39.94
C ASP A 280 12.66 18.51 41.43
N LEU A 281 13.54 18.04 42.31
CA LEU A 281 13.32 18.15 43.75
C LEU A 281 13.43 19.59 44.25
N ASP A 282 14.23 20.44 43.62
CA ASP A 282 14.47 21.80 44.10
C ASP A 282 13.24 22.70 43.91
N LYS A 283 12.55 22.52 42.77
CA LYS A 283 11.26 23.20 42.51
C LYS A 283 10.05 22.63 43.26
N ASN A 284 10.17 21.45 43.86
CA ASN A 284 9.06 20.80 44.56
C ASN A 284 8.96 21.13 46.05
N PHE A 285 10.02 21.70 46.64
CA PHE A 285 10.07 22.07 48.05
C PHE A 285 10.18 23.59 48.29
N SER A 286 9.93 24.41 47.25
CA SER A 286 9.87 25.88 47.34
C SER A 286 8.45 26.40 47.53
#